data_AF-A0A4R0ZVA1-F1
#
_entry.id   AF-A0A4R0ZVA1-F1
#
_cell.length_a   1.000
_cell.length_b   1.000
_cell.length_c   1.000
_cell.angle_alpha   90.00
_cell.angle_beta   90.00
_cell.angle_gamma   90.00
#
_symmetry.space_group_name_H-M   'P 1'
#
loop_
_entity.id
_entity.type
_entity.pdbx_description
1 polymer ?
#
loop_
_entity_poly.entity_id
_entity_poly.type
_entity_poly.pdbx_seq_one_letter_code
_entity_poly.pdbx_strand_id
1 'polypeptide(L)'
;MKKWTRPQIVQALQLAAQEHAELDSKRYSVWSQTKNVPSLSTVIHQFGSWREALVAAQIQMSFHYYSDEDILRALNQAAEELSLFTSQTYREWSKVTRSPSLTLISSRFGSWSNALREAKLQTTAAKNNEERIIQALIEASEELERLTSQHYAIWAQERGYPTVATIARKYGSWSYALFVLDIAPPKRKWDEEDVIEALRVARQELSHFSILHYRKWAEGRNVPSTSTINALFGSWTAALKCMEEQKVNQ
;
A
#
# COMPACT_ATOMS: atom_id res chain seq x y z
N MET A 1 -54.47 -15.87 12.71
CA MET A 1 -53.16 -15.50 13.27
C MET A 1 -53.35 -14.31 14.19
N LYS A 2 -52.87 -14.37 15.44
CA LYS A 2 -52.97 -13.28 16.42
C LYS A 2 -52.17 -12.09 15.89
N LYS A 3 -52.83 -10.96 15.61
CA LYS A 3 -52.15 -9.74 15.13
C LYS A 3 -51.62 -8.97 16.34
N TRP A 4 -50.32 -8.77 16.39
CA TRP A 4 -49.65 -7.97 17.42
C TRP A 4 -49.53 -6.52 16.95
N THR A 5 -49.89 -5.57 17.82
CA THR A 5 -49.72 -4.14 17.53
C THR A 5 -48.32 -3.66 17.94
N ARG A 6 -47.84 -2.55 17.36
CA ARG A 6 -46.54 -1.95 17.74
C ARG A 6 -46.39 -1.72 19.25
N PRO A 7 -47.39 -1.17 19.98
CA PRO A 7 -47.30 -1.01 21.43
C PRO A 7 -47.17 -2.34 22.20
N GLN A 8 -47.89 -3.38 21.78
CA GLN A 8 -47.80 -4.70 22.43
C GLN A 8 -46.42 -5.33 22.25
N ILE A 9 -45.79 -5.12 21.09
CA ILE A 9 -44.42 -5.58 20.83
C ILE A 9 -43.41 -4.82 21.70
N VAL A 10 -43.54 -3.49 21.81
CA VAL A 10 -42.69 -2.68 22.71
C VAL A 10 -42.80 -3.15 24.15
N GLN A 11 -44.02 -3.40 24.65
CA GLN A 11 -44.23 -3.91 26.00
C GLN A 11 -43.59 -5.28 26.22
N ALA A 12 -43.68 -6.19 25.22
CA ALA A 12 -43.04 -7.49 25.29
C ALA A 12 -41.50 -7.39 25.31
N LEU A 13 -40.92 -6.45 24.54
CA LEU A 13 -39.48 -6.19 24.55
C LEU A 13 -39.03 -5.63 25.90
N GLN A 14 -39.79 -4.70 26.48
CA GLN A 14 -39.48 -4.13 27.80
C GLN A 14 -39.55 -5.19 28.90
N LEU A 15 -40.53 -6.10 28.86
CA LEU A 15 -40.62 -7.23 29.77
C LEU A 15 -39.39 -8.15 29.66
N ALA A 16 -38.96 -8.46 28.43
CA ALA A 16 -37.77 -9.27 28.19
C ALA A 16 -36.49 -8.60 28.69
N ALA A 17 -36.37 -7.27 28.54
CA ALA A 17 -35.23 -6.49 29.04
C ALA A 17 -35.19 -6.38 30.57
N GLN A 18 -36.34 -6.47 31.26
CA GLN A 18 -36.39 -6.56 32.73
C GLN A 18 -35.90 -7.93 33.22
N GLU A 19 -36.24 -9.01 32.52
CA GLU A 19 -35.81 -10.38 32.87
C GLU A 19 -34.35 -10.66 32.48
N HIS A 20 -33.81 -9.94 31.49
CA HIS A 20 -32.46 -10.12 30.99
C HIS A 20 -31.72 -8.78 30.82
N ALA A 21 -30.69 -8.57 31.63
CA ALA A 21 -29.86 -7.35 31.59
C ALA A 21 -29.19 -7.10 30.22
N GLU A 22 -28.88 -8.15 29.46
CA GLU A 22 -28.37 -8.06 28.09
C GLU A 22 -29.32 -8.80 27.14
N LEU A 23 -30.25 -8.06 26.54
CA LEU A 23 -31.21 -8.60 25.59
C LEU A 23 -30.62 -8.62 24.17
N ASP A 24 -30.28 -9.82 23.70
CA ASP A 24 -29.91 -10.06 22.31
C ASP A 24 -31.06 -10.74 21.53
N SER A 25 -30.98 -10.76 20.19
CA SER A 25 -32.04 -11.33 19.35
C SER A 25 -32.22 -12.85 19.55
N LYS A 26 -31.15 -13.58 19.90
CA LYS A 26 -31.23 -15.03 20.18
C LYS A 26 -31.89 -15.30 21.52
N ARG A 27 -31.52 -14.57 22.57
CA ARG A 27 -32.12 -14.61 23.90
C ARG A 27 -33.60 -14.27 23.84
N TYR A 28 -33.96 -13.21 23.12
CA TYR A 28 -35.38 -12.89 22.91
C TYR A 28 -36.11 -14.01 22.18
N SER A 29 -35.51 -14.59 21.14
CA SER A 29 -36.12 -15.71 20.41
C SER A 29 -36.42 -16.89 21.33
N VAL A 30 -35.48 -17.27 22.20
CA VAL A 30 -35.67 -18.36 23.16
C VAL A 30 -36.71 -17.98 24.22
N TRP A 31 -36.62 -16.77 24.77
CA TRP A 31 -37.55 -16.24 25.76
C TRP A 31 -38.99 -16.17 25.22
N SER A 32 -39.17 -15.80 23.95
CA SER A 32 -40.48 -15.68 23.31
C SER A 32 -41.19 -17.01 23.11
N GLN A 33 -40.48 -18.14 23.09
CA GLN A 33 -41.07 -19.47 22.88
C GLN A 33 -41.86 -19.97 24.08
N THR A 34 -41.50 -19.55 25.29
CA THR A 34 -42.13 -19.99 26.54
C THR A 34 -43.18 -19.02 27.06
N LYS A 35 -43.37 -17.88 26.38
CA LYS A 35 -44.25 -16.77 26.78
C LYS A 35 -45.28 -16.51 25.68
N ASN A 36 -46.47 -16.02 26.05
CA ASN A 36 -47.51 -15.61 25.08
C ASN A 36 -47.22 -14.21 24.53
N VAL A 37 -46.10 -14.06 23.82
CA VAL A 37 -45.55 -12.79 23.31
C VAL A 37 -45.30 -12.89 21.80
N PRO A 38 -45.09 -11.75 21.10
CA PRO A 38 -44.73 -11.78 19.68
C PRO A 38 -43.40 -12.53 19.44
N SER A 39 -43.37 -13.32 18.36
CA SER A 39 -42.14 -13.98 17.91
C SER A 39 -41.14 -12.99 17.32
N LEU A 40 -39.85 -13.32 17.30
CA LEU A 40 -38.81 -12.49 16.70
C LEU A 40 -39.14 -12.09 15.24
N SER A 41 -39.68 -13.00 14.43
CA SER A 41 -40.10 -12.69 13.06
C SER A 41 -41.23 -11.66 13.02
N THR A 42 -42.17 -11.71 13.97
CA THR A 42 -43.25 -10.71 14.08
C THR A 42 -42.68 -9.33 14.45
N VAL A 43 -41.72 -9.30 15.37
CA VAL A 43 -41.02 -8.06 15.76
C VAL A 43 -40.31 -7.44 14.56
N ILE A 44 -39.50 -8.23 13.84
CA ILE A 44 -38.78 -7.78 12.64
C ILE A 44 -39.73 -7.33 11.54
N HIS A 45 -40.82 -8.07 11.28
CA HIS A 45 -41.79 -7.70 10.25
C HIS A 45 -42.50 -6.37 10.56
N GLN A 46 -42.79 -6.07 11.83
CA GLN A 46 -43.55 -4.88 12.20
C GLN A 46 -42.68 -3.60 12.32
N PHE A 47 -41.42 -3.78 12.69
CA PHE A 47 -40.45 -2.70 12.92
C PHE A 47 -39.34 -2.63 11.86
N GLY A 48 -39.33 -3.51 10.85
CA GLY A 48 -38.30 -3.57 9.82
C GLY A 48 -36.99 -4.22 10.30
N SER A 49 -36.52 -3.88 11.50
CA SER A 49 -35.30 -4.42 12.09
C SER A 49 -35.39 -4.61 13.60
N TRP A 50 -34.58 -5.52 14.15
CA TRP A 50 -34.44 -5.70 15.60
C TRP A 50 -33.98 -4.41 16.29
N ARG A 51 -33.14 -3.63 15.61
CA ARG A 51 -32.66 -2.32 16.07
C ARG A 51 -33.81 -1.34 16.24
N GLU A 52 -34.63 -1.16 15.22
CA GLU A 52 -35.77 -0.23 15.27
C GLU A 52 -36.75 -0.63 16.39
N ALA A 53 -36.92 -1.93 16.62
CA ALA A 53 -37.73 -2.44 17.71
C ALA A 53 -37.15 -2.10 19.10
N LEU A 54 -35.84 -2.26 19.30
CA LEU A 54 -35.17 -1.89 20.56
C LEU A 54 -35.15 -0.38 20.79
N VAL A 55 -34.92 0.42 19.75
CA VAL A 55 -34.99 1.90 19.81
C VAL A 55 -36.39 2.35 20.20
N ALA A 56 -37.42 1.80 19.57
CA ALA A 56 -38.81 2.09 19.91
C ALA A 56 -39.17 1.67 21.35
N ALA A 57 -38.53 0.61 21.86
CA ALA A 57 -38.70 0.14 23.23
C ALA A 57 -37.81 0.85 24.25
N GLN A 58 -36.93 1.76 23.81
CA GLN A 58 -35.94 2.48 24.63
C GLN A 58 -34.98 1.53 25.38
N ILE A 59 -34.66 0.38 24.78
CA ILE A 59 -33.76 -0.62 25.35
C ILE A 59 -32.35 -0.38 24.82
N GLN A 60 -31.37 -0.29 25.73
CA GLN A 60 -29.96 -0.22 25.37
C GLN A 60 -29.52 -1.53 24.70
N MET A 61 -28.96 -1.44 23.51
CA MET A 61 -28.54 -2.61 22.74
C MET A 61 -27.27 -3.22 23.35
N SER A 62 -27.27 -4.54 23.55
CA SER A 62 -26.07 -5.28 24.01
C SER A 62 -24.99 -5.34 22.92
N PHE A 63 -25.36 -5.36 21.63
CA PHE A 63 -24.39 -5.33 20.53
C PHE A 63 -23.97 -3.89 20.19
N HIS A 64 -22.68 -3.61 20.32
CA HIS A 64 -22.08 -2.38 19.83
C HIS A 64 -22.09 -2.40 18.31
N TYR A 65 -22.96 -1.58 17.72
CA TYR A 65 -22.93 -1.31 16.29
C TYR A 65 -21.79 -0.34 16.04
N TYR A 66 -20.84 -0.75 15.21
CA TYR A 66 -19.77 0.12 14.77
C TYR A 66 -20.11 0.65 13.39
N SER A 67 -20.22 1.98 13.29
CA SER A 67 -20.14 2.67 12.01
C SER A 67 -18.71 2.57 11.45
N ASP A 68 -18.54 2.91 10.18
CA ASP A 68 -17.22 2.92 9.57
C ASP A 68 -16.32 3.97 10.26
N GLU A 69 -16.88 5.10 10.70
CA GLU A 69 -16.18 6.10 11.52
C GLU A 69 -15.73 5.56 12.88
N ASP A 70 -16.56 4.76 13.55
CA ASP A 70 -16.18 4.16 14.84
C ASP A 70 -15.02 3.17 14.66
N ILE A 71 -15.02 2.43 13.53
CA ILE A 71 -13.92 1.54 13.19
C ILE A 71 -12.63 2.32 12.95
N LEU A 72 -12.69 3.41 12.18
CA LEU A 72 -11.52 4.25 11.91
C LEU A 72 -11.00 4.91 13.20
N ARG A 73 -11.89 5.34 14.10
CA ARG A 73 -11.50 5.90 15.41
C ARG A 73 -10.80 4.86 16.28
N ALA A 74 -11.34 3.65 16.36
CA ALA A 74 -10.73 2.56 17.12
C ALA A 74 -9.35 2.17 16.56
N LEU A 75 -9.18 2.19 15.23
CA LEU A 75 -7.88 1.96 14.60
C LEU A 75 -6.85 3.04 14.96
N ASN A 76 -7.26 4.31 14.96
CA ASN A 76 -6.37 5.43 15.35
C ASN A 76 -5.98 5.33 16.83
N GLN A 77 -6.95 5.11 17.72
CA GLN A 77 -6.69 4.95 19.15
C GLN A 77 -5.72 3.79 19.42
N ALA A 78 -5.94 2.64 18.77
CA ALA A 78 -5.03 1.51 18.90
C ALA A 78 -3.63 1.82 18.38
N ALA A 79 -3.49 2.62 17.32
CA ALA A 79 -2.19 3.02 16.79
C ALA A 79 -1.42 3.99 17.72
N GLU A 80 -2.13 4.78 18.52
CA GLU A 80 -1.54 5.67 19.53
C GLU A 80 -1.16 4.93 20.81
N GLU A 81 -2.00 3.99 21.27
CA GLU A 81 -1.79 3.27 22.53
C GLU A 81 -0.80 2.10 22.39
N LEU A 82 -0.73 1.45 21.23
CA LEU A 82 0.13 0.28 21.01
C LEU A 82 1.51 0.70 20.52
N SER A 83 2.54 0.36 21.30
CA SER A 83 3.94 0.48 20.87
C SER A 83 4.25 -0.38 19.62
N LEU A 84 3.63 -1.55 19.53
CA LEU A 84 3.68 -2.42 18.35
C LEU A 84 2.29 -2.50 17.73
N PHE A 85 2.07 -1.76 16.64
CA PHE A 85 0.81 -1.73 15.93
C PHE A 85 0.80 -2.78 14.80
N THR A 86 0.18 -3.92 15.09
CA THR A 86 0.02 -5.08 14.20
C THR A 86 -1.40 -5.60 14.29
N SER A 87 -1.82 -6.45 13.35
CA SER A 87 -3.14 -7.09 13.43
C SER A 87 -3.29 -7.95 14.70
N GLN A 88 -2.21 -8.60 15.16
CA GLN A 88 -2.25 -9.47 16.33
C GLN A 88 -2.39 -8.65 17.62
N THR A 89 -1.58 -7.61 17.78
CA THR A 89 -1.65 -6.71 18.94
C THR A 89 -2.97 -5.95 18.98
N TYR A 90 -3.50 -5.52 17.82
CA TYR A 90 -4.84 -4.95 17.73
C TYR A 90 -5.92 -5.94 18.17
N ARG A 91 -5.82 -7.22 17.79
CA ARG A 91 -6.78 -8.26 18.21
C ARG A 91 -6.83 -8.37 19.73
N GLU A 92 -5.68 -8.38 20.39
CA GLU A 92 -5.58 -8.45 21.85
C GLU A 92 -6.14 -7.19 22.51
N TRP A 93 -5.74 -6.02 22.01
CA TRP A 93 -6.25 -4.72 22.44
C TRP A 93 -7.77 -4.62 22.32
N SER A 94 -8.35 -5.04 21.20
CA SER A 94 -9.79 -4.95 20.92
C SER A 94 -10.65 -5.77 21.89
N LYS A 95 -10.10 -6.86 22.46
CA LYS A 95 -10.81 -7.67 23.46
C LYS A 95 -10.92 -6.93 24.80
N VAL A 96 -9.88 -6.20 25.19
CA VAL A 96 -9.82 -5.47 26.45
C VAL A 96 -10.66 -4.19 26.36
N THR A 97 -10.53 -3.44 25.26
CA THR A 97 -11.26 -2.17 25.05
C THR A 97 -12.67 -2.36 24.49
N ARG A 98 -13.09 -3.62 24.26
CA ARG A 98 -14.36 -4.01 23.61
C ARG A 98 -14.56 -3.42 22.21
N SER A 99 -13.48 -3.03 21.54
CA SER A 99 -13.44 -2.38 20.23
C SER A 99 -13.81 -3.31 19.05
N PRO A 100 -13.99 -2.78 17.83
CA PRO A 100 -14.32 -3.58 16.65
C PRO A 100 -13.36 -4.73 16.42
N SER A 101 -13.91 -5.93 16.19
CA SER A 101 -13.09 -7.12 15.92
C SER A 101 -12.44 -7.06 14.54
N LEU A 102 -11.29 -7.73 14.36
CA LEU A 102 -10.64 -7.85 13.06
C LEU A 102 -11.54 -8.43 11.96
N THR A 103 -12.44 -9.35 12.32
CA THR A 103 -13.39 -9.96 11.38
C THR A 103 -14.38 -8.93 10.89
N LEU A 104 -14.89 -8.08 11.77
CA LEU A 104 -15.77 -6.97 11.40
C LEU A 104 -15.05 -5.98 10.48
N ILE A 105 -13.82 -5.59 10.84
CA ILE A 105 -13.00 -4.67 10.05
C ILE A 105 -12.76 -5.24 8.64
N SER A 106 -12.35 -6.50 8.55
CA SER A 106 -12.09 -7.16 7.26
C SER A 106 -13.35 -7.33 6.44
N SER A 107 -14.50 -7.62 7.07
CA SER A 107 -15.79 -7.70 6.38
C SER A 107 -16.25 -6.34 5.84
N ARG A 108 -15.90 -5.23 6.50
CA ARG A 108 -16.35 -3.89 6.13
C ARG A 108 -15.47 -3.22 5.08
N PHE A 109 -14.15 -3.34 5.25
CA PHE A 109 -13.16 -2.70 4.37
C PHE A 109 -12.51 -3.67 3.37
N GLY A 110 -12.96 -4.92 3.36
CA GLY A 110 -12.42 -6.01 2.53
C GLY A 110 -11.13 -6.64 3.09
N SER A 111 -10.29 -5.86 3.79
CA SER A 111 -9.10 -6.37 4.48
C SER A 111 -8.60 -5.41 5.56
N TRP A 112 -7.78 -5.91 6.48
CA TRP A 112 -7.03 -5.09 7.45
C TRP A 112 -6.19 -4.02 6.75
N SER A 113 -5.47 -4.39 5.69
CA SER A 113 -4.62 -3.46 4.92
C SER A 113 -5.43 -2.32 4.29
N ASN A 114 -6.63 -2.62 3.77
CA ASN A 114 -7.52 -1.60 3.23
C ASN A 114 -8.06 -0.70 4.34
N ALA A 115 -8.45 -1.26 5.49
CA ALA A 115 -8.93 -0.47 6.62
C ALA A 115 -7.85 0.51 7.12
N LEU A 116 -6.59 0.05 7.20
CA LEU A 116 -5.46 0.92 7.54
C LEU A 116 -5.23 2.01 6.49
N ARG A 117 -5.40 1.70 5.20
CA ARG A 117 -5.30 2.70 4.13
C ARG A 117 -6.38 3.79 4.26
N GLU A 118 -7.63 3.40 4.53
CA GLU A 118 -8.71 4.38 4.79
C GLU A 118 -8.42 5.21 6.05
N ALA A 119 -7.87 4.58 7.09
CA ALA A 119 -7.46 5.25 8.32
C ALA A 119 -6.17 6.09 8.17
N LYS A 120 -5.49 6.04 7.02
CA LYS A 120 -4.15 6.63 6.79
C LYS A 120 -3.10 6.16 7.80
N LEU A 121 -3.23 4.92 8.26
CA LEU A 121 -2.33 4.28 9.23
C LEU A 121 -1.39 3.29 8.55
N GLN A 122 -0.24 3.06 9.18
CA GLN A 122 0.71 2.03 8.78
C GLN A 122 1.06 1.15 9.99
N THR A 123 1.24 -0.15 9.75
CA THR A 123 1.73 -1.06 10.80
C THR A 123 3.18 -0.75 11.15
N THR A 124 3.60 -1.11 12.36
CA THR A 124 5.01 -0.97 12.78
C THR A 124 5.95 -1.70 11.81
N ALA A 125 5.56 -2.89 11.33
CA ALA A 125 6.34 -3.62 10.34
C ALA A 125 6.50 -2.86 9.01
N ALA A 126 5.45 -2.16 8.54
CA ALA A 126 5.50 -1.38 7.32
C ALA A 126 6.39 -0.13 7.46
N LYS A 127 6.31 0.55 8.62
CA LYS A 127 7.19 1.68 8.96
C LYS A 127 8.67 1.26 9.00
N ASN A 128 8.98 0.21 9.74
CA ASN A 128 10.36 -0.30 9.85
C ASN A 128 10.90 -0.74 8.48
N ASN A 129 10.06 -1.30 7.60
CA ASN A 129 10.48 -1.66 6.25
C ASN A 129 10.73 -0.42 5.36
N GLU A 130 9.96 0.64 5.53
CA GLU A 130 10.19 1.93 4.84
C GLU A 130 11.50 2.58 5.30
N GLU A 131 11.76 2.64 6.61
CA GLU A 131 13.01 3.12 7.17
C GLU A 131 14.22 2.33 6.65
N ARG A 132 14.10 0.99 6.58
CA ARG A 132 15.14 0.14 5.99
C ARG A 132 15.39 0.42 4.51
N ILE A 133 14.36 0.75 3.74
CA ILE A 133 14.53 1.13 2.32
C ILE A 133 15.27 2.46 2.23
N ILE A 134 14.86 3.45 3.03
CA ILE A 134 15.48 4.77 3.04
C ILE A 134 16.96 4.67 3.40
N GLN A 135 17.27 3.96 4.49
CA GLN A 135 18.64 3.74 4.93
C GLN A 135 19.48 3.06 3.84
N ALA A 136 18.95 2.00 3.23
CA ALA A 136 19.64 1.29 2.15
C ALA A 136 19.94 2.19 0.95
N LEU A 137 19.01 3.07 0.57
CA LEU A 137 19.18 3.97 -0.58
C LEU A 137 20.18 5.09 -0.29
N ILE A 138 20.19 5.64 0.93
CA ILE A 138 21.16 6.64 1.36
C ILE A 138 22.56 6.04 1.39
N GLU A 139 22.77 4.93 2.10
CA GLU A 139 24.07 4.25 2.17
C GLU A 139 24.58 3.85 0.78
N ALA A 140 23.70 3.29 -0.07
CA ALA A 140 24.09 2.94 -1.43
C ALA A 140 24.45 4.16 -2.27
N SER A 141 23.84 5.34 -2.02
CA SER A 141 24.18 6.57 -2.73
C SER A 141 25.54 7.15 -2.31
N GLU A 142 25.98 6.87 -1.09
CA GLU A 142 27.28 7.28 -0.55
C GLU A 142 28.41 6.31 -0.95
N GLU A 143 28.13 5.00 -0.95
CA GLU A 143 29.12 3.96 -1.25
C GLU A 143 29.31 3.69 -2.75
N LEU A 144 28.24 3.83 -3.55
CA LEU A 144 28.29 3.48 -4.98
C LEU A 144 28.50 4.73 -5.84
N GLU A 145 29.59 4.75 -6.61
CA GLU A 145 29.83 5.77 -7.64
C GLU A 145 28.68 5.86 -8.66
N ARG A 146 27.96 4.75 -8.90
CA ARG A 146 26.83 4.67 -9.83
C ARG A 146 25.66 3.89 -9.23
N LEU A 147 24.70 4.61 -8.68
CA LEU A 147 23.48 4.03 -8.11
C LEU A 147 22.44 3.64 -9.18
N THR A 148 22.79 2.66 -10.00
CA THR A 148 21.83 1.98 -10.89
C THR A 148 21.10 0.87 -10.14
N SER A 149 19.93 0.45 -10.63
CA SER A 149 19.19 -0.68 -10.04
C SER A 149 20.01 -1.98 -10.00
N GLN A 150 20.88 -2.22 -10.99
CA GLN A 150 21.74 -3.40 -11.05
C GLN A 150 22.85 -3.36 -9.99
N HIS A 151 23.57 -2.24 -9.89
CA HIS A 151 24.62 -2.06 -8.88
C HIS A 151 24.05 -2.10 -7.47
N TYR A 152 22.90 -1.47 -7.24
CA TYR A 152 22.19 -1.57 -5.98
C TYR A 152 21.78 -3.02 -5.67
N ALA A 153 21.29 -3.79 -6.65
CA ALA A 153 20.83 -5.17 -6.39
C ALA A 153 21.98 -6.06 -5.87
N ILE A 154 23.18 -5.92 -6.42
CA ILE A 154 24.38 -6.64 -5.97
C ILE A 154 24.76 -6.18 -4.56
N TRP A 155 24.91 -4.87 -4.38
CA TRP A 155 25.26 -4.26 -3.09
C TRP A 155 24.29 -4.62 -1.96
N ALA A 156 22.99 -4.59 -2.24
CA ALA A 156 21.92 -4.89 -1.29
C ALA A 156 21.86 -6.37 -0.93
N GLN A 157 22.15 -7.27 -1.89
CA GLN A 157 22.15 -8.71 -1.65
C GLN A 157 23.22 -9.12 -0.63
N GLU A 158 24.42 -8.54 -0.71
CA GLU A 158 25.52 -8.82 0.21
C GLU A 158 25.22 -8.35 1.65
N ARG A 159 24.43 -7.29 1.80
CA ARG A 159 24.11 -6.64 3.09
C ARG A 159 22.74 -7.02 3.66
N GLY A 160 21.95 -7.83 2.94
CA GLY A 160 20.59 -8.20 3.35
C GLY A 160 19.60 -7.03 3.33
N TYR A 161 19.82 -6.04 2.45
CA TYR A 161 18.93 -4.89 2.27
C TYR A 161 17.72 -5.21 1.37
N PRO A 162 16.64 -4.39 1.43
CA PRO A 162 15.47 -4.56 0.58
C PRO A 162 15.83 -4.58 -0.91
N THR A 163 15.22 -5.51 -1.66
CA THR A 163 15.45 -5.62 -3.11
C THR A 163 14.84 -4.46 -3.89
N VAL A 164 15.31 -4.25 -5.12
CA VAL A 164 14.73 -3.27 -6.06
C VAL A 164 13.23 -3.48 -6.23
N ALA A 165 12.75 -4.73 -6.25
CA ALA A 165 11.33 -5.04 -6.35
C ALA A 165 10.54 -4.61 -5.12
N THR A 166 11.10 -4.75 -3.92
CA THR A 166 10.49 -4.26 -2.68
C THR A 166 10.40 -2.73 -2.67
N ILE A 167 11.44 -2.05 -3.14
CA ILE A 167 11.49 -0.60 -3.28
C ILE A 167 10.44 -0.12 -4.29
N ALA A 168 10.42 -0.72 -5.48
CA ALA A 168 9.46 -0.39 -6.53
C ALA A 168 8.01 -0.65 -6.10
N ARG A 169 7.74 -1.68 -5.29
CA ARG A 169 6.40 -1.93 -4.74
C ARG A 169 5.94 -0.82 -3.79
N LYS A 170 6.84 -0.22 -3.02
CA LYS A 170 6.53 0.84 -2.06
C LYS A 170 6.38 2.21 -2.74
N TYR A 171 7.32 2.55 -3.63
CA TYR A 171 7.40 3.86 -4.27
C TYR A 171 6.82 3.88 -5.69
N GLY A 172 6.27 2.77 -6.18
CA GLY A 172 5.78 2.63 -7.56
C GLY A 172 6.87 2.38 -8.60
N SER A 173 8.06 2.97 -8.44
CA SER A 173 9.23 2.66 -9.28
C SER A 173 10.55 2.98 -8.57
N TRP A 174 11.64 2.39 -9.05
CA TRP A 174 13.01 2.70 -8.60
C TRP A 174 13.34 4.19 -8.78
N SER A 175 13.09 4.73 -9.98
CA SER A 175 13.37 6.13 -10.29
C SER A 175 12.56 7.09 -9.42
N TYR A 176 11.30 6.75 -9.12
CA TYR A 176 10.47 7.55 -8.21
C TYR A 176 10.96 7.47 -6.76
N ALA A 177 11.46 6.32 -6.31
CA ALA A 177 12.07 6.20 -4.99
C ALA A 177 13.28 7.13 -4.83
N LEU A 178 14.18 7.15 -5.82
CA LEU A 178 15.32 8.06 -5.84
C LEU A 178 14.88 9.53 -5.87
N PHE A 179 13.86 9.86 -6.68
CA PHE A 179 13.30 11.20 -6.76
C PHE A 179 12.70 11.69 -5.43
N VAL A 180 11.90 10.86 -4.74
CA VAL A 180 11.29 11.20 -3.45
C VAL A 180 12.36 11.46 -2.38
N LEU A 181 13.47 10.74 -2.44
CA LEU A 181 14.59 10.87 -1.50
C LEU A 181 15.63 11.91 -1.93
N ASP A 182 15.36 12.67 -3.00
CA ASP A 182 16.29 13.63 -3.60
C ASP A 182 17.68 13.03 -3.93
N ILE A 183 17.71 11.71 -4.17
CA ILE A 183 18.91 11.02 -4.61
C ILE A 183 18.98 11.19 -6.13
N ALA A 184 19.97 11.95 -6.58
CA ALA A 184 20.16 12.23 -7.99
C ALA A 184 20.24 10.89 -8.77
N PRO A 185 19.36 10.63 -9.75
CA PRO A 185 19.48 9.44 -10.57
C PRO A 185 20.84 9.47 -11.27
N PRO A 186 21.47 8.31 -11.55
CA PRO A 186 22.74 8.28 -12.26
C PRO A 186 22.55 8.85 -13.68
N LYS A 187 22.70 10.16 -13.82
CA LYS A 187 22.81 10.80 -15.13
C LYS A 187 24.22 10.49 -15.62
N ARG A 188 24.37 9.49 -16.50
CA ARG A 188 25.55 9.53 -17.38
C ARG A 188 25.31 10.72 -18.30
N LYS A 189 25.84 11.89 -17.93
CA LYS A 189 26.07 12.95 -18.90
C LYS A 189 27.15 12.40 -19.82
N TRP A 190 26.74 11.95 -20.99
CA TRP A 190 27.65 11.73 -22.07
C TRP A 190 28.12 13.11 -22.51
N ASP A 191 29.42 13.36 -22.42
CA ASP A 191 30.01 14.52 -23.08
C ASP A 191 30.40 14.16 -24.51
N GLU A 192 30.91 15.16 -25.24
CA GLU A 192 31.36 14.95 -26.61
C GLU A 192 32.52 13.94 -26.68
N GLU A 193 33.43 13.94 -25.70
CA GLU A 193 34.60 13.07 -25.69
C GLU A 193 34.23 11.59 -25.51
N ASP A 194 33.33 11.28 -24.58
CA ASP A 194 32.78 9.94 -24.38
C ASP A 194 32.11 9.39 -25.65
N VAL A 195 31.38 10.24 -26.38
CA VAL A 195 30.71 9.86 -27.61
C VAL A 195 31.73 9.55 -28.70
N ILE A 196 32.75 10.38 -28.85
CA ILE A 196 33.79 10.17 -29.85
C ILE A 196 34.56 8.90 -29.56
N GLU A 197 34.86 8.60 -28.30
CA GLU A 197 35.54 7.36 -27.92
C GLU A 197 34.67 6.13 -28.22
N ALA A 198 33.38 6.17 -27.88
CA ALA A 198 32.46 5.08 -28.22
C ALA A 198 32.33 4.87 -29.75
N LEU A 199 32.39 5.94 -30.55
CA LEU A 199 32.39 5.86 -32.01
C LEU A 199 33.70 5.27 -32.56
N ARG A 200 34.85 5.56 -31.95
CA ARG A 200 36.15 4.97 -32.31
C ARG A 200 36.17 3.47 -32.05
N VAL A 201 35.75 3.03 -30.87
CA VAL A 201 35.66 1.61 -30.50
C VAL A 201 34.72 0.88 -31.46
N ALA A 202 33.54 1.45 -31.73
CA ALA A 202 32.61 0.86 -32.68
C ALA A 202 33.18 0.76 -34.10
N ARG A 203 33.97 1.74 -34.55
CA ARG A 203 34.64 1.74 -35.87
C ARG A 203 35.71 0.66 -35.97
N GLN A 204 36.36 0.28 -34.87
CA GLN A 204 37.35 -0.80 -34.84
C GLN A 204 36.68 -2.18 -34.84
N GLU A 205 35.55 -2.33 -34.15
CA GLU A 205 34.86 -3.62 -34.01
C GLU A 205 33.91 -3.96 -35.18
N LEU A 206 33.39 -2.95 -35.88
CA LEU A 206 32.42 -3.14 -36.95
C LEU A 206 33.10 -3.21 -38.33
N SER A 207 32.80 -4.26 -39.09
CA SER A 207 33.18 -4.38 -40.50
C SER A 207 32.49 -3.34 -41.40
N HIS A 208 31.25 -2.95 -41.04
CA HIS A 208 30.51 -1.89 -41.70
C HIS A 208 30.08 -0.83 -40.69
N PHE A 209 30.61 0.38 -40.84
CA PHE A 209 30.36 1.47 -39.92
C PHE A 209 29.24 2.38 -40.43
N SER A 210 28.00 2.07 -40.07
CA SER A 210 26.83 2.92 -40.33
C SER A 210 25.96 3.07 -39.09
N ILE A 211 25.06 4.05 -39.07
CA ILE A 211 24.16 4.33 -37.93
C ILE A 211 23.33 3.10 -37.52
N LEU A 212 22.91 2.26 -38.48
CA LEU A 212 22.16 1.03 -38.21
C LEU A 212 23.04 -0.04 -37.56
N HIS A 213 24.29 -0.19 -38.03
CA HIS A 213 25.24 -1.14 -37.46
C HIS A 213 25.69 -0.70 -36.06
N TYR A 214 25.91 0.61 -35.85
CA TYR A 214 26.18 1.16 -34.54
C TYR A 214 25.02 0.92 -33.57
N ARG A 215 23.77 1.16 -34.00
CA ARG A 215 22.59 0.92 -33.15
C ARG A 215 22.50 -0.54 -32.70
N LYS A 216 22.77 -1.48 -33.61
CA LYS A 216 22.81 -2.92 -33.31
C LYS A 216 24.00 -3.28 -32.41
N TRP A 217 25.15 -2.65 -32.62
CA TRP A 217 26.34 -2.84 -31.80
C TRP A 217 26.19 -2.29 -30.38
N ALA A 218 25.49 -1.17 -30.24
CA ALA A 218 25.19 -0.51 -28.97
C ALA A 218 24.13 -1.26 -28.14
N GLU A 219 23.39 -2.17 -28.76
CA GLU A 219 22.36 -2.95 -28.08
C GLU A 219 22.99 -3.86 -27.01
N GLY A 220 22.57 -3.67 -25.76
CA GLY A 220 23.14 -4.38 -24.61
C GLY A 220 24.51 -3.89 -24.15
N ARG A 221 25.07 -2.84 -24.77
CA ARG A 221 26.34 -2.22 -24.36
C ARG A 221 26.11 -0.91 -23.60
N ASN A 222 27.02 -0.58 -22.70
CA ASN A 222 26.98 0.67 -21.93
C ASN A 222 27.66 1.83 -22.71
N VAL A 223 27.07 2.20 -23.85
CA VAL A 223 27.57 3.20 -24.82
C VAL A 223 26.46 4.22 -25.15
N PRO A 224 26.77 5.41 -25.68
CA PRO A 224 25.77 6.43 -25.96
C PRO A 224 24.78 5.98 -27.04
N SER A 225 23.50 6.33 -26.87
CA SER A 225 22.47 6.02 -27.86
C SER A 225 22.59 6.93 -29.08
N THR A 226 22.08 6.49 -30.24
CA THR A 226 21.99 7.38 -31.43
C THR A 226 21.24 8.69 -31.16
N SER A 227 20.25 8.68 -30.26
CA SER A 227 19.55 9.88 -29.80
C SER A 227 20.46 10.81 -29.00
N THR A 228 21.32 10.26 -28.13
CA THR A 228 22.32 11.00 -27.36
C THR A 228 23.37 11.63 -28.30
N ILE A 229 23.83 10.87 -29.29
CA ILE A 229 24.79 11.35 -30.30
C ILE A 229 24.20 12.52 -31.09
N ASN A 230 22.96 12.40 -31.55
CA ASN A 230 22.28 13.49 -32.26
C ASN A 230 22.00 14.69 -31.37
N ALA A 231 21.73 14.50 -30.07
CA ALA A 231 21.49 15.60 -29.14
C ALA A 231 22.77 16.43 -28.88
N LEU A 232 23.94 15.79 -28.87
CA LEU A 232 25.23 16.45 -28.63
C LEU A 232 25.82 17.07 -29.90
N PHE A 233 25.80 16.35 -31.02
CA PHE A 233 26.46 16.77 -32.27
C PHE A 233 25.49 17.30 -33.34
N GLY A 234 24.18 17.30 -33.06
CA GLY A 234 23.12 17.65 -34.02
C GLY A 234 22.81 16.55 -35.05
N SER A 235 23.81 15.77 -35.49
CA SER A 235 23.61 14.63 -36.38
C SER A 235 24.73 13.59 -36.27
N TRP A 236 24.43 12.34 -36.63
CA TRP A 236 25.42 11.26 -36.77
C TRP A 236 26.59 11.66 -37.68
N THR A 237 26.30 12.31 -38.81
CA THR A 237 27.33 12.80 -39.75
C THR A 237 28.23 13.87 -39.15
N ALA A 238 27.69 14.75 -38.32
CA ALA A 238 28.48 15.77 -37.61
C ALA A 238 29.37 15.14 -36.54
N ALA A 239 28.86 14.14 -35.80
CA ALA A 239 29.65 13.39 -34.83
C ALA A 239 30.84 12.66 -35.50
N LEU A 240 30.62 12.06 -36.68
CA LEU A 240 31.69 11.44 -37.46
C LEU A 240 32.74 12.45 -37.94
N LYS A 241 32.29 13.64 -38.37
CA LYS A 241 33.19 14.70 -38.81
C LYS A 241 34.07 15.20 -37.65
N CYS A 242 33.50 15.45 -36.48
CA CYS A 242 34.25 15.80 -35.27
C CYS A 242 35.25 14.70 -34.87
N MET A 243 34.86 13.42 -34.99
CA MET A 243 35.76 12.30 -34.72
C MET A 243 36.97 12.27 -35.66
N GLU A 244 36.77 12.62 -36.93
CA GLU A 244 37.84 12.66 -37.94
C GLU A 244 38.74 13.90 -37.80
N GLU A 245 38.17 15.06 -37.49
CA GLU A 245 38.93 16.30 -37.24
C GLU A 245 39.86 16.19 -36.02
N GLN A 246 39.45 15.50 -34.96
CA GLN A 246 40.31 15.24 -33.80
C GLN A 246 41.46 14.25 -34.09
N LYS A 247 41.33 13.44 -35.15
CA LYS A 247 42.38 12.49 -35.57
C LYS A 247 43.51 13.15 -36.36
N VAL A 248 43.29 14.37 -36.85
CA VAL A 248 44.26 15.15 -37.66
C VAL A 248 45.14 16.05 -36.77
N ASN A 249 44.73 16.30 -35.53
CA ASN A 249 45.42 17.19 -34.58
C ASN A 249 46.19 16.44 -33.46
N GLN A 250 46.35 15.11 -33.58
CA GLN A 250 47.22 14.27 -32.74
C GLN A 250 48.38 13.72 -33.59
#